data_AF-A0A354P061-F1
#
_entry.id   AF-A0A354P061-F1
#
_cell.length_a   1.000
_cell.length_b   1.000
_cell.length_c   1.000
_cell.angle_alpha   90.00
_cell.angle_beta   90.00
_cell.angle_gamma   90.00
#
_symmetry.space_group_name_H-M   'P 1'
#
loop_
_entity.id
_entity.type
_entity.pdbx_description
1 polymer ?
#
loop_
_entity_poly.entity_id
_entity_poly.type
_entity_poly.pdbx_seq_one_letter_code
_entity_poly.pdbx_strand_id
1 'polypeptide(L)'
;VEARITRYTKAVVPVHMRGVPARLDEIMAVARKHNLKVVEDCCQCVGGEYKGKRVGVYGDAAAWSLNYYKTITSGEGGLVYTNDRDVFERACFAADPGLPMWTNDDPMVDWQNEPFPRQTYR
;
A
#
# COMPACT_ATOMS: atom_id res chain seq x y z
N VAL A 1 -7.80 15.06 -10.85
CA VAL A 1 -7.69 14.72 -9.42
C VAL A 1 -8.22 15.86 -8.56
N GLU A 2 -7.61 17.04 -8.60
CA GLU A 2 -7.94 18.17 -7.72
C GLU A 2 -9.42 18.59 -7.73
N ALA A 3 -10.05 18.72 -8.91
CA ALA A 3 -11.46 19.12 -9.03
C ALA A 3 -12.48 18.13 -8.40
N ARG A 4 -12.05 16.91 -8.03
CA ARG A 4 -12.90 15.89 -7.39
C ARG A 4 -12.62 15.75 -5.89
N ILE A 5 -11.70 16.52 -5.33
CA ILE A 5 -11.39 16.50 -3.90
C ILE A 5 -12.56 17.13 -3.13
N THR A 6 -12.92 16.48 -2.02
CA THR A 6 -13.93 16.95 -1.07
C THR A 6 -13.38 16.90 0.34
N ARG A 7 -14.12 17.45 1.33
CA ARG A 7 -13.78 17.31 2.75
C ARG A 7 -13.68 15.86 3.25
N TYR A 8 -14.26 14.92 2.51
CA TYR A 8 -14.26 13.50 2.84
C TYR A 8 -13.12 12.73 2.15
N THR A 9 -12.43 13.33 1.19
CA THR A 9 -11.32 12.68 0.50
C THR A 9 -10.16 12.49 1.48
N LYS A 10 -9.65 11.26 1.59
CA LYS A 10 -8.53 10.90 2.48
C LYS A 10 -7.30 10.37 1.75
N ALA A 11 -7.49 9.82 0.55
CA ALA A 11 -6.40 9.27 -0.23
C ALA A 11 -6.65 9.42 -1.75
N VAL A 12 -5.57 9.28 -2.51
CA VAL A 12 -5.57 9.15 -3.97
C VAL A 12 -4.90 7.83 -4.33
N VAL A 13 -5.48 7.12 -5.29
CA VAL A 13 -4.95 5.83 -5.76
C VAL A 13 -4.56 5.97 -7.24
N PRO A 14 -3.32 6.38 -7.56
CA PRO A 14 -2.83 6.34 -8.93
C PRO A 14 -2.69 4.90 -9.41
N VAL A 15 -3.24 4.59 -10.59
CA VAL A 15 -3.11 3.28 -11.23
C VAL A 15 -2.08 3.38 -12.35
N HIS A 16 -1.04 2.54 -12.29
CA HIS A 16 -0.03 2.41 -13.33
C HIS A 16 -0.52 1.43 -14.40
N MET A 17 -1.44 1.94 -15.21
CA MET A 17 -2.21 1.14 -16.15
C MET A 17 -1.32 0.61 -17.28
N ARG A 18 -1.41 -0.69 -17.57
CA ARG A 18 -0.74 -1.35 -18.71
C ARG A 18 0.76 -1.07 -18.81
N GLY A 19 1.45 -1.06 -17.67
CA GLY A 19 2.89 -0.83 -17.62
C GLY A 19 3.32 0.64 -17.77
N VAL A 20 2.37 1.56 -17.88
CA VAL A 20 2.65 3.00 -18.00
C VAL A 20 2.48 3.66 -16.62
N PRO A 21 3.55 4.24 -16.05
CA PRO A 21 3.45 5.01 -14.81
C PRO A 21 2.45 6.17 -14.95
N ALA A 22 1.76 6.46 -13.85
CA ALA A 22 0.86 7.60 -13.78
C ALA A 22 1.68 8.91 -13.81
N ARG A 23 0.99 10.03 -13.97
CA ARG A 23 1.55 11.38 -13.85
C ARG A 23 1.88 11.71 -12.39
N LEU A 24 2.92 11.04 -11.88
CA LEU A 24 3.23 10.98 -10.44
C LEU A 24 3.58 12.34 -9.87
N ASP A 25 4.36 13.18 -10.55
CA ASP A 25 4.68 14.53 -10.07
C ASP A 25 3.41 15.35 -9.79
N GLU A 26 2.49 15.37 -10.75
CA GLU A 26 1.26 16.14 -10.66
C GLU A 26 0.31 15.56 -9.60
N ILE A 27 0.22 14.24 -9.51
CA ILE A 27 -0.61 13.55 -8.52
C ILE A 27 -0.05 13.78 -7.11
N MET A 28 1.26 13.64 -6.93
CA MET A 28 1.92 13.84 -5.63
C MET A 28 1.84 15.31 -5.20
N ALA A 29 1.97 16.26 -6.11
CA ALA A 29 1.82 17.68 -5.80
C ALA A 29 0.41 18.00 -5.27
N VAL A 30 -0.63 17.49 -5.94
CA VAL A 30 -2.02 17.65 -5.49
C VAL A 30 -2.26 16.94 -4.16
N ALA A 31 -1.78 15.71 -4.00
CA ALA A 31 -1.95 14.96 -2.75
C ALA A 31 -1.31 15.68 -1.55
N ARG A 32 -0.07 16.17 -1.70
CA ARG A 32 0.63 16.94 -0.67
C ARG A 32 -0.09 18.25 -0.33
N LYS A 33 -0.54 19.00 -1.34
CA LYS A 33 -1.29 20.25 -1.16
C LYS A 33 -2.54 20.05 -0.29
N HIS A 34 -3.21 18.91 -0.43
CA HIS A 34 -4.45 18.60 0.28
C HIS A 34 -4.25 17.66 1.48
N ASN A 35 -3.01 17.35 1.86
CA ASN A 35 -2.66 16.40 2.93
C ASN A 35 -3.37 15.04 2.76
N LEU A 36 -3.38 14.53 1.54
CA LEU A 36 -3.96 13.23 1.18
C LEU A 36 -2.88 12.16 1.13
N LYS A 37 -3.24 10.96 1.58
CA LYS A 37 -2.41 9.75 1.41
C LYS A 37 -2.39 9.31 -0.05
N VAL A 38 -1.32 8.68 -0.48
CA VAL A 38 -1.19 8.12 -1.83
C VAL A 38 -0.90 6.63 -1.75
N VAL A 39 -1.73 5.83 -2.42
CA VAL A 39 -1.53 4.38 -2.54
C VAL A 39 -1.36 4.01 -4.00
N GLU A 40 -0.16 3.60 -4.40
CA GLU A 40 0.12 3.27 -5.80
C GLU A 40 -0.42 1.88 -6.15
N ASP A 41 -1.29 1.80 -7.16
CA ASP A 41 -1.65 0.53 -7.77
C ASP A 41 -0.66 0.21 -8.89
N CYS A 42 0.24 -0.73 -8.57
CA CYS A 42 1.31 -1.19 -9.45
C CYS A 42 0.99 -2.57 -10.06
N CYS A 43 -0.26 -3.04 -9.98
CA CYS A 43 -0.65 -4.40 -10.37
C CYS A 43 -0.43 -4.73 -11.86
N GLN A 44 -0.19 -3.74 -12.71
CA GLN A 44 0.13 -3.94 -14.13
C GLN A 44 1.47 -3.28 -14.52
N CYS A 45 2.29 -2.87 -13.55
CA CYS A 45 3.53 -2.13 -13.78
C CYS A 45 4.67 -2.67 -12.90
N VAL A 46 4.74 -3.99 -12.74
CA VAL A 46 5.86 -4.65 -12.07
C VAL A 46 7.15 -4.32 -12.81
N GLY A 47 8.16 -3.81 -12.08
CA GLY A 47 9.43 -3.38 -12.67
C GLY A 47 9.38 -2.05 -13.42
N GLY A 48 8.23 -1.37 -13.50
CA GLY A 48 8.14 -0.05 -14.12
C GLY A 48 8.97 0.99 -13.37
N GLU A 49 9.40 2.02 -14.09
CA GLU A 49 10.17 3.14 -13.55
C GLU A 49 9.57 4.47 -13.97
N TYR A 50 9.61 5.44 -13.05
CA TYR A 50 9.33 6.83 -13.31
C TYR A 50 10.60 7.62 -12.97
N LYS A 51 11.13 8.43 -13.89
CA LYS A 51 12.33 9.26 -13.64
C LYS A 51 13.50 8.52 -12.94
N GLY A 52 13.76 7.27 -13.34
CA GLY A 52 14.89 6.46 -12.84
C GLY A 52 14.68 5.82 -11.45
N LYS A 53 13.47 5.89 -10.87
CA LYS A 53 13.12 5.14 -9.65
C LYS A 53 11.94 4.22 -9.95
N ARG A 54 11.92 3.03 -9.34
CA ARG A 54 10.82 2.06 -9.49
C ARG A 54 9.48 2.70 -9.10
N VAL A 55 8.39 2.30 -9.73
CA VAL A 55 7.04 2.67 -9.27
C VAL A 55 6.68 1.93 -7.97
N GLY A 56 5.78 2.49 -7.17
CA GLY A 56 5.35 1.90 -5.89
C GLY A 56 6.12 2.40 -4.66
N VAL A 57 7.01 3.38 -4.83
CA VAL A 57 7.88 3.92 -3.76
C VAL A 57 7.76 5.44 -3.62
N TYR A 58 6.76 6.05 -4.27
CA TYR A 58 6.49 7.48 -4.25
C TYR A 58 5.39 7.82 -3.25
N GLY A 59 4.37 6.98 -3.16
CA GLY A 59 3.26 7.09 -2.22
C GLY A 59 3.61 6.59 -0.82
N ASP A 60 2.59 6.55 0.03
CA ASP A 60 2.65 6.01 1.39
C ASP A 60 2.64 4.46 1.40
N ALA A 61 2.00 3.85 0.41
CA ALA A 61 1.97 2.41 0.21
C ALA A 61 1.79 2.07 -1.28
N ALA A 62 2.06 0.83 -1.64
CA ALA A 62 1.85 0.32 -2.98
C ALA A 62 1.36 -1.12 -2.96
N ALA A 63 0.61 -1.50 -3.99
CA ALA A 63 0.10 -2.84 -4.15
C ALA A 63 0.48 -3.44 -5.51
N TRP A 64 0.76 -4.74 -5.50
CA TRP A 64 0.91 -5.56 -6.69
C TRP A 64 -0.02 -6.75 -6.63
N SER A 65 -0.41 -7.24 -7.80
CA SER A 65 -1.17 -8.46 -7.96
C SER A 65 -0.23 -9.54 -8.47
N LEU A 66 -0.40 -10.75 -7.94
CA LEU A 66 0.28 -11.97 -8.35
C LEU A 66 -0.69 -12.95 -9.01
N ASN A 67 -1.84 -12.46 -9.49
CA ASN A 67 -2.80 -13.25 -10.25
C ASN A 67 -2.15 -13.85 -11.51
N TYR A 68 -2.73 -14.94 -12.01
CA TYR A 68 -2.28 -15.69 -13.19
C TYR A 68 -1.95 -14.84 -14.42
N TYR A 69 -2.67 -13.74 -14.65
CA TYR A 69 -2.46 -12.87 -15.80
C TYR A 69 -1.44 -11.74 -15.59
N LYS A 70 -0.74 -11.73 -14.44
CA LYS A 70 0.24 -10.68 -14.10
C LYS A 70 1.64 -11.08 -14.53
N THR A 71 2.51 -10.07 -14.68
CA THR A 71 3.90 -10.25 -15.12
C THR A 71 4.68 -11.22 -14.24
N ILE A 72 4.44 -11.17 -12.93
CA ILE A 72 4.93 -12.16 -11.95
C ILE A 72 3.70 -12.74 -11.27
N THR A 73 3.64 -14.06 -11.12
CA THR A 73 2.45 -14.76 -10.62
C THR A 73 2.78 -15.82 -9.57
N SER A 74 1.84 -16.01 -8.64
CA SER A 74 1.77 -17.12 -7.68
C SER A 74 0.49 -17.96 -7.88
N GLY A 75 -0.10 -17.91 -9.07
CA GLY A 75 -1.46 -18.40 -9.35
C GLY A 75 -2.49 -17.35 -8.93
N GLU A 76 -2.69 -17.19 -7.63
CA GLU A 76 -3.46 -16.09 -7.04
C GLU A 76 -2.65 -15.44 -5.92
N GLY A 77 -2.85 -14.14 -5.70
CA GLY A 77 -2.18 -13.43 -4.61
C GLY A 77 -1.99 -11.94 -4.86
N GLY A 78 -1.41 -11.29 -3.86
CA GLY A 78 -1.07 -9.87 -3.90
C GLY A 78 0.01 -9.54 -2.89
N LEU A 79 0.63 -8.39 -3.10
CA LEU A 79 1.68 -7.85 -2.25
C LEU A 79 1.33 -6.43 -1.87
N VAL A 80 1.63 -6.07 -0.62
CA VAL A 80 1.61 -4.69 -0.14
C VAL A 80 3.03 -4.31 0.24
N TYR A 81 3.46 -3.14 -0.20
CA TYR A 81 4.72 -2.53 0.18
C TYR A 81 4.46 -1.18 0.84
N THR A 82 5.20 -0.89 1.90
CA THR A 82 5.21 0.41 2.55
C THR A 82 6.51 0.58 3.33
N ASN A 83 6.93 1.82 3.55
CA ASN A 83 8.01 2.17 4.49
C ASN A 83 7.47 2.60 5.86
N ASP A 84 6.14 2.68 6.02
CA ASP A 84 5.48 3.07 7.26
C ASP A 84 5.16 1.81 8.07
N ARG A 85 5.75 1.71 9.27
CA ARG A 85 5.63 0.56 10.14
C ARG A 85 4.18 0.34 10.60
N ASP A 86 3.44 1.41 10.89
CA ASP A 86 2.04 1.31 11.31
C ASP A 86 1.16 0.79 10.16
N VAL A 87 1.44 1.23 8.92
CA VAL A 87 0.72 0.72 7.74
C VAL A 87 1.03 -0.75 7.49
N PHE A 88 2.30 -1.14 7.63
CA PHE A 88 2.72 -2.53 7.49
C PHE A 88 1.97 -3.45 8.46
N GLU A 89 1.96 -3.10 9.74
CA GLU A 89 1.31 -3.91 10.78
C GLU A 89 -0.18 -4.04 10.55
N ARG A 90 -0.84 -2.93 10.21
CA ARG A 90 -2.27 -2.94 9.88
C ARG A 90 -2.57 -3.79 8.64
N ALA A 91 -1.65 -3.85 7.67
CA ALA A 91 -1.80 -4.73 6.52
C ALA A 91 -1.66 -6.21 6.91
N CYS A 92 -0.71 -6.54 7.78
CA CYS A 92 -0.56 -7.90 8.33
C CYS A 92 -1.80 -8.32 9.13
N PHE A 93 -2.30 -7.48 10.05
CA PHE A 93 -3.51 -7.77 10.82
C PHE A 93 -4.76 -7.89 9.95
N ALA A 94 -4.83 -7.14 8.84
CA ALA A 94 -5.93 -7.27 7.88
C ALA A 94 -5.84 -8.57 7.06
N ALA A 95 -4.63 -9.05 6.76
CA ALA A 95 -4.42 -10.30 6.03
C ALA A 95 -4.61 -11.54 6.92
N ASP A 96 -4.16 -11.46 8.18
CA ASP A 96 -4.36 -12.49 9.20
C ASP A 96 -4.73 -11.83 10.55
N PRO A 97 -6.04 -11.80 10.90
CA PRO A 97 -6.49 -11.30 12.19
C PRO A 97 -6.00 -12.11 13.39
N GLY A 98 -5.47 -13.32 13.16
CA GLY A 98 -4.89 -14.19 14.18
C GLY A 98 -3.44 -13.84 14.55
N LEU A 99 -2.74 -13.07 13.72
CA LEU A 99 -1.34 -12.66 13.95
C LEU A 99 -1.07 -12.10 15.36
N PRO A 100 -1.89 -11.19 15.94
CA PRO A 100 -1.61 -10.64 17.27
C PRO A 100 -1.86 -11.64 18.43
N MET A 101 -2.38 -12.85 18.16
CA MET A 101 -2.64 -13.86 19.20
C MET A 101 -1.43 -14.77 19.47
N TRP A 102 -0.37 -14.71 18.66
CA TRP A 102 0.82 -15.56 18.77
C TRP A 102 1.92 -14.93 19.64
N THR A 103 1.58 -14.41 20.82
CA THR A 103 2.50 -13.61 21.66
C THR A 103 3.35 -14.40 22.64
N ASN A 104 3.03 -15.67 22.91
CA ASN A 104 3.58 -16.34 24.10
C ASN A 104 4.88 -17.14 23.90
N ASP A 105 5.32 -17.45 22.67
CA ASP A 105 6.56 -18.24 22.45
C ASP A 105 7.29 -17.92 21.12
N ASP A 106 7.02 -16.77 20.48
CA ASP A 106 7.58 -16.45 19.16
C ASP A 106 8.95 -15.73 19.28
N PRO A 107 10.03 -16.19 18.59
CA PRO A 107 11.30 -15.46 18.50
C PRO A 107 11.19 -14.06 17.84
N MET A 108 10.03 -13.71 17.30
CA MET A 108 9.70 -12.42 16.68
C MET A 108 9.22 -11.37 17.70
N VAL A 109 9.94 -11.18 18.82
CA VAL A 109 9.61 -10.21 19.89
C VAL A 109 9.45 -8.78 19.34
N ASP A 110 10.19 -8.42 18.28
CA ASP A 110 10.13 -7.12 17.59
C ASP A 110 8.81 -6.88 16.81
N TRP A 111 7.94 -7.88 16.73
CA TRP A 111 6.62 -7.82 16.09
C TRP A 111 5.47 -7.76 17.12
N GLN A 112 5.79 -7.82 18.40
CA GLN A 112 4.84 -7.68 19.49
C GLN A 112 4.67 -6.19 19.83
N ASN A 113 3.85 -5.48 19.06
CA ASN A 113 3.41 -4.15 19.48
C ASN A 113 2.23 -4.24 20.43
N GLU A 114 2.03 -3.19 21.24
CA GLU A 114 0.80 -3.05 22.00
C GLU A 114 -0.39 -3.21 21.04
N PRO A 115 -1.36 -4.10 21.36
CA PRO A 115 -2.49 -4.37 20.48
C PRO A 115 -3.18 -3.04 20.16
N PHE A 116 -3.22 -2.72 18.86
CA PHE A 116 -3.78 -1.45 18.39
C PHE A 116 -5.20 -1.29 18.95
N PRO A 117 -5.47 -0.28 19.81
CA PRO A 117 -6.67 -0.26 20.65
C PRO A 117 -8.00 -0.05 19.90
N ARG A 118 -7.99 -0.10 18.56
CA ARG A 118 -9.14 0.24 17.69
C ARG A 118 -9.49 -0.80 16.61
N GLN A 119 -8.82 -1.95 16.54
CA GLN A 119 -9.14 -2.97 15.52
C GLN A 119 -9.77 -4.27 16.06
N THR A 120 -9.64 -4.57 17.35
CA THR A 120 -10.20 -5.80 17.95
C THR A 120 -11.66 -5.72 18.39
N TYR A 121 -12.30 -4.54 18.30
CA TYR A 121 -13.73 -4.41 18.61
C TYR A 121 -14.45 -3.63 17.52
N ARG A 122 -15.28 -4.36 16.74
CA ARG A 122 -16.51 -3.87 16.15
C ARG A 122 -17.65 -4.75 16.62
#